data_AF-A0A6I7QH85-F1
#
_entry.id   AF-A0A6I7QH85-F1
#
_cell.length_a   1.000
_cell.length_b   1.000
_cell.length_c   1.000
_cell.angle_alpha   90.00
_cell.angle_beta   90.00
_cell.angle_gamma   90.00
#
_symmetry.space_group_name_H-M   'P 1'
#
loop_
_entity.id
_entity.type
_entity.pdbx_description
1 polymer ?
#
loop_
_entity_poly.entity_id
_entity_poly.type
_entity_poly.pdbx_seq_one_letter_code
_entity_poly.pdbx_strand_id
1 'polypeptide(L)'
;MPYGFLKYHHKFFIIIIVAGSLLAGIISCQSNQRMHNRESAAESLPEEATGEMPEGVNNFPSAVPAFPDTIKYILPDGYELLIFLRGDEFGHVAVTVDGYYLLMNDDGYYEYAAKVNGTLSGTGIIARNREDRNEDILRMLESLHE
;
A
#
# COMPACT_ATOMS: atom_id res chain seq x y z
N MET A 1 -31.36 -7.65 -31.19
CA MET A 1 -31.29 -6.41 -30.39
C MET A 1 -29.88 -5.84 -30.55
N PRO A 2 -29.63 -4.84 -31.41
CA PRO A 2 -28.29 -4.25 -31.52
C PRO A 2 -28.10 -3.18 -30.43
N TYR A 3 -27.09 -3.37 -29.58
CA TYR A 3 -26.66 -2.38 -28.61
C TYR A 3 -26.01 -1.19 -29.33
N GLY A 4 -26.54 -0.01 -29.08
CA GLY A 4 -26.13 1.24 -29.71
C GLY A 4 -24.77 1.73 -29.20
N PHE A 5 -23.86 1.94 -30.14
CA PHE A 5 -22.77 2.90 -30.06
C PHE A 5 -23.34 4.29 -29.74
N LEU A 6 -22.91 4.92 -28.63
CA LEU A 6 -23.01 6.36 -28.48
C LEU A 6 -21.62 7.00 -28.50
N LYS A 7 -21.56 8.05 -29.31
CA LYS A 7 -20.39 8.74 -29.81
C LYS A 7 -19.83 9.75 -28.81
N TYR A 8 -18.49 9.83 -28.82
CA TYR A 8 -17.65 11.00 -28.62
C TYR A 8 -18.33 12.36 -28.78
N HIS A 9 -18.06 13.27 -27.84
CA HIS A 9 -18.12 14.70 -28.10
C HIS A 9 -16.98 15.47 -27.41
N HIS A 10 -16.34 16.31 -28.23
CA HIS A 10 -15.22 17.20 -27.99
C HIS A 10 -15.20 17.94 -26.63
N LYS A 11 -14.01 17.98 -26.00
CA LYS A 11 -13.59 19.14 -25.20
C LYS A 11 -12.17 19.59 -25.57
N PHE A 12 -12.18 20.70 -26.30
CA PHE A 12 -11.21 21.77 -26.45
C PHE A 12 -9.78 21.61 -25.90
N PHE A 13 -8.88 21.69 -26.86
CA PHE A 13 -7.46 22.03 -26.84
C PHE A 13 -7.22 23.42 -26.20
N ILE A 14 -6.40 23.51 -25.14
CA ILE A 14 -5.67 24.73 -24.80
C ILE A 14 -4.23 24.33 -24.45
N ILE A 15 -3.32 24.59 -25.38
CA ILE A 15 -1.87 24.56 -25.20
C ILE A 15 -1.46 25.90 -24.59
N ILE A 16 -0.81 25.89 -23.42
CA ILE A 16 -0.02 27.02 -22.92
C ILE A 16 1.43 26.54 -22.84
N ILE A 17 2.26 27.02 -23.77
CA ILE A 17 3.72 26.94 -23.71
C ILE A 17 4.19 28.25 -23.06
N VAL A 18 4.88 28.16 -21.92
CA VAL A 18 5.82 29.20 -21.49
C VAL A 18 7.12 28.52 -21.06
N ALA A 19 8.19 28.81 -21.78
CA ALA A 19 9.55 28.33 -21.55
C ALA A 19 10.26 29.16 -20.46
N GLY A 20 11.17 28.53 -19.69
CA GLY A 20 11.99 29.25 -18.71
C GLY A 20 12.93 28.39 -17.85
N SER A 21 13.88 27.71 -18.48
CA SER A 21 15.24 27.29 -18.07
C SER A 21 15.72 27.26 -16.59
N LEU A 22 16.23 26.06 -16.23
CA LEU A 22 17.58 25.72 -15.74
C LEU A 22 18.15 26.36 -14.45
N LEU A 23 18.47 25.53 -13.45
CA LEU A 23 19.84 25.38 -12.90
C LEU A 23 19.95 24.16 -11.99
N ALA A 24 21.06 23.46 -12.15
CA ALA A 24 21.40 22.17 -11.54
C ALA A 24 22.25 22.33 -10.27
N GLY A 25 22.27 21.25 -9.47
CA GLY A 25 23.40 20.89 -8.62
C GLY A 25 23.17 21.05 -7.11
N ILE A 26 23.78 20.30 -6.19
CA ILE A 26 24.71 19.16 -6.25
C ILE A 26 24.58 18.45 -4.89
N ILE A 27 24.83 17.14 -4.91
CA ILE A 27 25.02 16.15 -3.83
C ILE A 27 25.95 16.61 -2.69
N SER A 28 25.59 16.25 -1.44
CA SER A 28 26.49 15.85 -0.33
C SER A 28 25.61 15.08 0.67
N CYS A 29 25.67 13.78 0.93
CA CYS A 29 26.73 12.78 1.14
C CYS A 29 27.53 12.95 2.45
N GLN A 30 27.36 11.95 3.33
CA GLN A 30 28.13 11.56 4.55
C GLN A 30 28.07 12.54 5.75
N SER A 31 28.06 12.12 7.01
CA SER A 31 28.78 11.03 7.68
C SER A 31 28.12 10.73 9.05
N ASN A 32 27.84 9.49 9.42
CA ASN A 32 28.69 8.54 10.15
C ASN A 32 28.79 8.72 11.69
N GLN A 33 28.25 7.71 12.38
CA GLN A 33 28.53 7.14 13.71
C GLN A 33 29.21 7.95 14.84
N ARG A 34 28.53 7.95 16.00
CA ARG A 34 29.06 8.13 17.37
C ARG A 34 27.93 7.65 18.31
N MET A 35 28.05 6.84 19.35
CA MET A 35 29.11 6.16 20.08
C MET A 35 28.40 4.91 20.66
N HIS A 36 28.93 3.71 20.54
CA HIS A 36 29.51 3.00 21.70
C HIS A 36 29.15 3.61 23.06
N ASN A 37 28.07 3.16 23.68
CA ASN A 37 27.97 3.11 25.13
C ASN A 37 28.24 1.67 25.58
N ARG A 38 29.42 1.52 26.19
CA ARG A 38 29.86 0.38 26.97
C ARG A 38 29.40 0.64 28.40
N GLU A 39 28.45 -0.12 28.89
CA GLU A 39 28.22 -0.37 30.32
C GLU A 39 27.83 -1.86 30.37
N SER A 40 28.71 -2.82 30.59
CA SER A 40 29.58 -3.07 31.75
C SER A 40 28.81 -3.16 33.08
N ALA A 41 28.05 -4.24 33.25
CA ALA A 41 27.82 -4.91 34.54
C ALA A 41 27.51 -6.38 34.19
N ALA A 42 28.45 -7.32 34.36
CA ALA A 42 28.69 -8.00 35.63
C ALA A 42 27.42 -8.67 36.18
N GLU A 43 27.06 -9.81 35.62
CA GLU A 43 26.29 -10.82 36.35
C GLU A 43 26.95 -12.18 36.09
N SER A 44 27.82 -12.56 37.03
CA SER A 44 28.40 -13.88 37.19
C SER A 44 27.39 -14.80 37.86
N LEU A 45 27.02 -15.92 37.26
CA LEU A 45 26.58 -17.10 38.02
C LEU A 45 27.05 -18.40 37.34
N PRO A 46 27.50 -19.38 38.14
CA PRO A 46 28.23 -20.55 37.67
C PRO A 46 27.36 -21.63 37.02
N GLU A 47 28.05 -22.40 36.20
CA GLU A 47 27.73 -23.72 35.67
C GLU A 47 27.33 -24.73 36.76
N GLU A 48 26.57 -25.74 36.36
CA GLU A 48 26.12 -26.94 37.10
C GLU A 48 24.70 -26.91 37.69
N ALA A 49 23.76 -27.43 36.91
CA ALA A 49 22.71 -28.29 37.43
C ALA A 49 22.42 -29.37 36.39
N THR A 50 22.96 -30.56 36.65
CA THR A 50 22.51 -31.82 36.08
C THR A 50 21.03 -32.01 36.45
N GLY A 51 20.18 -32.10 35.44
CA GLY A 51 18.74 -32.31 35.62
C GLY A 51 18.13 -32.80 34.32
N GLU A 52 17.71 -34.06 34.34
CA GLU A 52 16.97 -34.72 33.27
C GLU A 52 15.78 -33.87 32.83
N MET A 53 15.59 -33.69 31.51
CA MET A 53 14.40 -33.05 30.96
C MET A 53 13.60 -34.09 30.17
N PRO A 54 12.32 -34.30 30.53
CA PRO A 54 11.53 -35.47 30.19
C PRO A 54 11.09 -35.53 28.72
N GLU A 55 10.86 -36.77 28.28
CA GLU A 55 10.18 -37.11 27.04
C GLU A 55 8.78 -36.49 27.02
N GLY A 56 8.55 -35.51 26.15
CA GLY A 56 7.26 -34.84 26.06
C GLY A 56 7.31 -33.50 25.36
N VAL A 57 7.76 -33.45 24.11
CA VAL A 57 7.52 -32.26 23.28
C VAL A 57 6.08 -32.29 22.80
N ASN A 58 5.26 -31.56 23.54
CA ASN A 58 3.89 -31.22 23.23
C ASN A 58 3.86 -30.58 21.83
N ASN A 59 3.26 -31.27 20.86
CA ASN A 59 3.05 -30.76 19.52
C ASN A 59 1.95 -29.69 19.56
N PHE A 60 2.27 -28.50 20.06
CA PHE A 60 1.43 -27.33 19.89
C PHE A 60 1.55 -26.91 18.42
N PRO A 61 0.46 -26.90 17.62
CA PRO A 61 0.52 -26.28 16.31
C PRO A 61 0.86 -24.80 16.55
N SER A 62 2.10 -24.43 16.25
CA SER A 62 2.46 -23.03 16.11
C SER A 62 1.70 -22.54 14.88
N ALA A 63 0.51 -21.99 15.10
CA ALA A 63 -0.15 -21.17 14.11
C ALA A 63 0.75 -19.95 13.94
N VAL A 64 1.68 -20.03 12.98
CA VAL A 64 2.46 -18.87 12.56
C VAL A 64 1.45 -17.85 12.04
N PRO A 65 1.29 -16.70 12.72
CA PRO A 65 0.39 -15.68 12.22
C PRO A 65 0.93 -15.19 10.88
N ALA A 66 0.08 -15.17 9.85
CA ALA A 66 0.43 -14.46 8.62
C ALA A 66 0.62 -12.99 8.98
N PHE A 67 1.78 -12.42 8.64
CA PHE A 67 1.97 -10.97 8.63
C PHE A 67 1.42 -10.47 7.29
N PRO A 68 0.25 -9.81 7.23
CA PRO A 68 -0.23 -9.23 6.00
C PRO A 68 0.56 -7.94 5.75
N ASP A 69 1.77 -8.08 5.24
CA ASP A 69 2.59 -6.93 4.89
C ASP A 69 1.98 -6.13 3.73
N THR A 70 2.20 -4.82 3.78
CA THR A 70 1.79 -3.91 2.71
C THR A 70 2.59 -4.19 1.44
N ILE A 71 1.90 -4.27 0.31
CA ILE A 71 2.47 -4.47 -1.02
C ILE A 71 2.65 -3.10 -1.69
N LYS A 72 3.83 -2.89 -2.26
CA LYS A 72 4.10 -1.75 -3.16
C LYS A 72 3.68 -2.14 -4.57
N TYR A 73 2.71 -1.43 -5.12
CA TYR A 73 2.26 -1.59 -6.50
C TYR A 73 2.66 -0.36 -7.31
N ILE A 74 3.31 -0.58 -8.46
CA ILE A 74 3.68 0.50 -9.38
C ILE A 74 2.55 0.65 -10.39
N LEU A 75 1.85 1.78 -10.34
CA LEU A 75 0.82 2.14 -11.32
C LEU A 75 1.47 2.41 -12.70
N PRO A 76 0.69 2.38 -13.80
CA PRO A 76 1.22 2.63 -15.14
C PRO A 76 1.86 4.02 -15.33
N ASP A 77 1.55 5.00 -14.48
CA ASP A 77 2.18 6.32 -14.44
C ASP A 77 3.51 6.36 -13.66
N GLY A 78 3.94 5.23 -13.10
CA GLY A 78 5.16 5.10 -12.28
C GLY A 78 4.97 5.42 -10.80
N TYR A 79 3.74 5.70 -10.35
CA TYR A 79 3.47 5.99 -8.95
C TYR A 79 3.46 4.72 -8.08
N GLU A 80 4.10 4.78 -6.91
CA GLU A 80 4.10 3.70 -5.93
C GLU A 80 2.88 3.78 -5.01
N LEU A 81 1.91 2.90 -5.22
CA LEU A 81 0.72 2.76 -4.39
C LEU A 81 0.92 1.66 -3.34
N LEU A 82 0.60 1.96 -2.08
CA LEU A 82 0.66 1.02 -0.97
C LEU A 82 -0.71 0.37 -0.72
N ILE A 83 -0.78 -0.96 -0.88
CA ILE A 83 -2.02 -1.74 -0.79
C ILE A 83 -1.85 -3.01 0.04
N PHE A 84 -2.96 -3.53 0.55
CA PHE A 84 -3.13 -4.88 1.05
C PHE A 84 -3.92 -5.69 0.03
N LEU A 85 -3.48 -6.91 -0.26
CA LEU A 85 -4.29 -7.87 -1.01
C LEU A 85 -4.99 -8.79 -0.01
N ARG A 86 -6.32 -8.78 -0.04
CA ARG A 86 -7.16 -9.67 0.79
C ARG A 86 -7.92 -10.61 -0.13
N GLY A 87 -7.72 -11.91 0.04
CA GLY A 87 -8.31 -12.89 -0.86
C GLY A 87 -8.06 -14.31 -0.43
N ASP A 88 -8.69 -15.22 -1.16
CA ASP A 88 -8.42 -16.65 -1.14
C ASP A 88 -7.93 -17.10 -2.52
N GLU A 89 -7.79 -18.41 -2.74
CA GLU A 89 -7.30 -18.95 -4.01
C GLU A 89 -8.21 -18.62 -5.22
N PHE A 90 -9.46 -18.20 -4.99
CA PHE A 90 -10.41 -17.89 -6.05
C PHE A 90 -10.43 -16.41 -6.44
N GLY A 91 -9.83 -15.54 -5.62
CA GLY A 91 -9.71 -14.13 -5.96
C GLY A 91 -9.16 -13.30 -4.82
N HIS A 92 -8.64 -12.13 -5.18
CA HIS A 92 -8.16 -11.13 -4.24
C HIS A 92 -8.79 -9.78 -4.52
N VAL A 93 -8.96 -9.02 -3.46
CA VAL A 93 -9.41 -7.63 -3.47
C VAL A 93 -8.26 -6.78 -2.95
N ALA A 94 -7.89 -5.77 -3.71
CA ALA A 94 -6.92 -4.78 -3.29
C ALA A 94 -7.61 -3.77 -2.35
N VAL A 95 -6.93 -3.43 -1.27
CA VAL A 95 -7.42 -2.50 -0.24
C VAL A 95 -6.30 -1.54 0.08
N THR A 96 -6.57 -0.24 0.13
CA THR A 96 -5.58 0.73 0.61
C THR A 96 -5.19 0.49 2.06
N VAL A 97 -4.06 1.06 2.50
CA VAL A 97 -3.65 1.03 3.91
C VAL A 97 -4.71 1.56 4.88
N ASP A 98 -5.65 2.36 4.38
CA ASP A 98 -6.73 2.99 5.15
C ASP A 98 -8.05 2.22 5.12
N GLY A 99 -8.11 1.11 4.38
CA GLY A 99 -9.30 0.25 4.32
C GLY A 99 -10.25 0.47 3.14
N TYR A 100 -9.95 1.38 2.21
CA TYR A 100 -10.77 1.56 1.00
C TYR A 100 -10.50 0.47 -0.04
N TYR A 101 -11.59 -0.07 -0.60
CA TYR A 101 -11.53 -1.06 -1.67
C TYR A 101 -11.05 -0.45 -2.99
N LEU A 102 -10.29 -1.24 -3.74
CA LEU A 102 -9.73 -0.86 -5.03
C LEU A 102 -10.15 -1.88 -6.09
N LEU A 103 -10.40 -1.38 -7.29
CA LEU A 103 -10.61 -2.18 -8.49
C LEU A 103 -9.59 -1.76 -9.55
N MET A 104 -9.11 -2.72 -10.32
CA MET A 104 -8.25 -2.45 -11.47
C MET A 104 -9.14 -2.14 -12.66
N ASN A 105 -8.88 -1.02 -13.33
CA ASN A 105 -9.55 -0.66 -14.58
C ASN A 105 -8.88 -1.34 -15.80
N ASP A 106 -9.47 -1.18 -16.98
CA ASP A 106 -8.95 -1.77 -18.22
C ASP A 106 -7.56 -1.24 -18.63
N ASP A 107 -7.21 -0.04 -18.16
CA ASP A 107 -5.91 0.61 -18.39
C ASP A 107 -4.83 0.16 -17.39
N GLY A 108 -5.16 -0.71 -16.43
CA GLY A 108 -4.23 -1.23 -15.42
C GLY A 108 -4.01 -0.30 -14.21
N TYR A 109 -4.82 0.74 -14.05
CA TYR A 109 -4.82 1.59 -12.85
C TYR A 109 -5.75 1.02 -11.79
N TYR A 110 -5.31 1.13 -10.53
CA TYR A 110 -6.22 0.95 -9.40
C TYR A 110 -7.05 2.22 -9.17
N GLU A 111 -8.36 2.06 -9.11
CA GLU A 111 -9.33 3.10 -8.77
C GLU A 111 -10.08 2.77 -7.49
N TYR A 112 -10.57 3.80 -6.80
CA TYR A 112 -11.43 3.60 -5.63
C TYR A 112 -12.72 2.90 -6.04
N ALA A 113 -13.14 1.92 -5.25
CA ALA A 113 -14.37 1.19 -5.45
C ALA A 113 -15.40 1.52 -4.38
N ALA A 114 -16.64 1.75 -4.81
CA ALA A 114 -17.80 1.91 -3.96
C ALA A 114 -18.56 0.58 -3.86
N LYS A 115 -19.09 0.27 -2.68
CA LYS A 115 -19.95 -0.91 -2.51
C LYS A 115 -21.40 -0.52 -2.79
N VAL A 116 -21.92 -0.91 -3.94
CA VAL A 116 -23.31 -0.66 -4.35
C VAL A 116 -24.06 -1.99 -4.34
N ASN A 117 -25.09 -2.12 -3.49
CA ASN A 117 -25.91 -3.33 -3.37
C ASN A 117 -25.11 -4.64 -3.14
N GLY A 118 -23.99 -4.56 -2.43
CA GLY A 118 -23.12 -5.72 -2.18
C GLY A 118 -22.09 -6.02 -3.27
N THR A 119 -22.11 -5.29 -4.38
CA THR A 119 -21.13 -5.39 -5.47
C THR A 119 -20.16 -4.21 -5.42
N LEU A 120 -18.87 -4.47 -5.62
CA LEU A 120 -17.87 -3.41 -5.77
C LEU A 120 -17.98 -2.81 -7.17
N SER A 121 -18.12 -1.49 -7.26
CA SER A 121 -18.18 -0.75 -8.51
C SER A 121 -17.12 0.35 -8.50
N GLY A 122 -16.34 0.43 -9.57
CA GLY A 122 -15.29 1.41 -9.74
C GLY A 122 -15.83 2.83 -9.88
N THR A 123 -15.17 3.80 -9.24
CA THR A 123 -15.57 5.21 -9.25
C THR A 123 -14.98 6.03 -10.40
N GLY A 124 -14.02 5.49 -11.15
CA GLY A 124 -13.27 6.24 -12.18
C GLY A 124 -12.12 7.09 -11.63
N ILE A 125 -11.88 7.09 -10.31
CA ILE A 125 -10.88 7.94 -9.66
C ILE A 125 -9.68 7.09 -9.24
N ILE A 126 -8.52 7.39 -9.82
CA ILE A 126 -7.25 6.70 -9.57
C ILE A 126 -6.87 6.83 -8.08
N ALA A 127 -6.52 5.69 -7.49
CA ALA A 127 -6.14 5.61 -6.09
C ALA A 127 -4.75 6.19 -5.83
N ARG A 128 -4.61 6.90 -4.71
CA ARG A 128 -3.34 7.46 -4.22
C ARG A 128 -3.15 7.15 -2.74
N ASN A 129 -1.89 7.17 -2.30
CA ASN A 129 -1.55 7.07 -0.88
C ASN A 129 -2.16 8.24 -0.11
N ARG A 130 -2.39 8.05 1.19
CA ARG A 130 -3.09 9.03 2.05
C ARG A 130 -2.51 10.45 1.94
N GLU A 131 -1.18 10.55 1.83
CA GLU A 131 -0.44 11.80 1.81
C GLU A 131 -0.63 12.60 0.51
N ASP A 132 -0.95 11.94 -0.60
CA ASP A 132 -1.04 12.55 -1.94
C ASP A 132 -2.49 12.79 -2.40
N ARG A 133 -3.47 12.61 -1.52
CA ARG A 133 -4.90 12.81 -1.86
C ARG A 133 -5.22 14.29 -1.94
N ASN A 134 -6.02 14.66 -2.94
CA ASN A 134 -6.60 16.00 -3.02
C ASN A 134 -7.93 16.07 -2.24
N GLU A 135 -8.39 17.30 -1.99
CA GLU A 135 -9.64 17.57 -1.27
C GLU A 135 -10.88 16.95 -1.95
N ASP A 136 -10.86 16.83 -3.28
CA ASP A 136 -11.96 16.24 -4.04
C ASP A 136 -12.08 14.73 -3.78
N ILE A 137 -10.95 14.02 -3.75
CA ILE A 137 -10.87 12.60 -3.38
C ILE A 137 -11.33 12.44 -1.94
N LEU A 138 -10.87 13.29 -1.01
CA LEU A 138 -11.28 13.20 0.40
C LEU A 138 -12.79 13.36 0.58
N ARG A 139 -13.41 14.35 -0.10
CA ARG A 139 -14.87 14.51 -0.10
C ARG A 139 -15.61 13.31 -0.67
N MET A 140 -15.08 12.70 -1.73
CA MET A 140 -15.65 11.48 -2.29
C MET A 140 -15.54 10.30 -1.31
N LEU A 141 -14.37 10.10 -0.69
CA LEU A 141 -14.14 9.00 0.25
C LEU A 141 -15.06 9.09 1.48
N GLU A 142 -15.34 10.31 1.96
CA GLU A 142 -16.31 10.53 3.05
C GLU A 142 -17.70 9.99 2.67
N SER A 143 -18.13 10.19 1.42
CA SER A 143 -19.41 9.66 0.94
C SER A 143 -19.45 8.14 0.77
N LEU A 144 -18.30 7.45 0.79
CA LEU A 144 -18.22 5.99 0.70
C LEU A 144 -18.29 5.28 2.05
N HIS A 145 -18.15 6.03 3.16
CA HIS A 145 -18.11 5.48 4.51
C HIS A 145 -19.49 5.35 5.18
N GLU A 146 -20.56 5.79 4.50
CA GLU A 146 -21.96 5.74 4.95
C GLU A 146 -22.65 4.40 4.60
#